data_AF-A0A382FH68-F1
#
_entry.id   AF-A0A382FH68-F1
#
_cell.length_a   1.000
_cell.length_b   1.000
_cell.length_c   1.000
_cell.angle_alpha   90.00
_cell.angle_beta   90.00
_cell.angle_gamma   90.00
#
_symmetry.space_group_name_H-M   'P 1'
#
loop_
_entity.id
_entity.type
_entity.pdbx_description
1 polymer ?
#
loop_
_entity_poly.entity_id
_entity_poly.type
_entity_poly.pdbx_seq_one_letter_code
_entity_poly.pdbx_strand_id
1 'polypeptide(L)'
;MNKILALAVMIFAFAVPSAFAKNDYSCDKKFIFFPGGPEGGPFGTIVYNGAVAAAEHTGCHVDYYWSQWNSEIMIKQFKEAVALQPDGI
;
A
#
# COMPACT_ATOMS: atom_id res chain seq x y z
N MET A 1 32.79 -22.49 39.65
CA MET A 1 31.45 -22.75 39.08
C MET A 1 30.68 -21.48 38.71
N ASN A 2 30.71 -20.41 39.51
CA ASN A 2 29.89 -19.21 39.27
C ASN A 2 30.21 -18.43 37.97
N LYS A 3 31.46 -18.45 37.49
CA LYS A 3 31.86 -17.75 36.25
C LYS A 3 31.41 -18.46 34.96
N ILE A 4 31.30 -19.80 35.00
CA ILE A 4 30.84 -20.61 33.86
C ILE A 4 29.32 -20.50 33.72
N LEU A 5 28.61 -20.41 34.86
CA LEU A 5 27.16 -20.17 34.88
C LEU A 5 26.79 -18.76 34.38
N ALA A 6 27.60 -17.75 34.69
CA ALA A 6 27.40 -16.37 34.22
C ALA A 6 27.60 -16.22 32.69
N LEU A 7 28.52 -17.01 32.10
CA LEU A 7 28.78 -16.97 30.66
C LEU A 7 27.66 -17.65 29.85
N ALA A 8 27.05 -18.71 30.39
CA ALA A 8 25.92 -19.39 29.75
C ALA A 8 24.64 -18.54 29.71
N VAL A 9 24.43 -17.68 30.71
CA VAL A 9 23.28 -16.75 30.76
C VAL A 9 23.45 -15.57 29.78
N MET A 10 24.68 -15.13 29.51
CA MET A 10 24.95 -14.06 28.53
C MET A 10 24.67 -14.48 27.08
N ILE A 11 24.84 -15.76 26.74
CA ILE A 11 24.61 -16.27 25.38
C ILE A 11 23.11 -16.45 25.09
N PHE A 12 22.29 -16.69 26.12
CA PHE A 12 20.85 -16.89 25.96
C PHE A 12 20.05 -15.58 25.80
N ALA A 13 20.64 -14.43 26.16
CA ALA A 13 19.98 -13.13 26.06
C ALA A 13 19.91 -12.55 24.63
N PHE A 14 20.68 -13.09 23.68
CA PHE A 14 20.72 -12.60 22.28
C PHE A 14 19.92 -13.44 21.29
N ALA A 15 19.28 -14.52 21.74
CA ALA A 15 18.56 -15.45 20.86
C ALA A 15 17.02 -15.34 20.99
N VAL A 16 16.50 -14.17 21.38
CA VAL A 16 15.06 -13.92 21.23
C VAL A 16 14.82 -13.67 19.75
N PRO A 17 14.12 -14.57 19.02
CA PRO A 17 13.68 -14.23 17.68
C PRO A 17 12.67 -13.11 17.89
N SER A 18 13.00 -11.90 17.44
CA SER A 18 11.97 -10.90 17.20
C SER A 18 11.02 -11.54 16.20
N ALA A 19 9.86 -11.98 16.68
CA ALA A 19 8.78 -12.42 15.83
C ALA A 19 8.31 -11.20 15.05
N PHE A 20 8.95 -10.95 13.90
CA PHE A 20 8.42 -10.03 12.91
C PHE A 20 7.10 -10.64 12.46
N ALA A 21 6.00 -10.10 12.99
CA ALA A 21 4.68 -10.44 12.49
C ALA A 21 4.69 -10.19 10.98
N LYS A 22 4.54 -11.25 10.20
CA LYS A 22 4.40 -11.14 8.76
C LYS A 22 3.04 -10.51 8.52
N ASN A 23 3.01 -9.22 8.23
CA ASN A 23 1.76 -8.55 7.88
C ASN A 23 1.20 -9.23 6.64
N ASP A 24 -0.02 -9.73 6.75
CA ASP A 24 -0.77 -10.23 5.60
C ASP A 24 -1.31 -9.02 4.84
N TYR A 25 -0.78 -8.81 3.64
CA TYR A 25 -1.20 -7.73 2.74
C TYR A 25 -2.16 -8.22 1.65
N SER A 26 -2.63 -9.46 1.72
CA SER A 26 -3.60 -9.97 0.75
C SER A 26 -4.88 -9.13 0.75
N CYS A 27 -5.40 -8.87 -0.44
CA CYS A 27 -6.50 -7.95 -0.64
C CYS A 27 -7.42 -8.45 -1.76
N ASP A 28 -8.70 -8.59 -1.44
CA ASP A 28 -9.77 -9.00 -2.35
C ASP A 28 -10.71 -7.83 -2.69
N LYS A 29 -10.27 -6.60 -2.41
CA LYS A 29 -11.08 -5.38 -2.51
C LYS A 29 -10.89 -4.66 -3.83
N LYS A 30 -11.92 -3.90 -4.22
CA LYS A 30 -11.92 -3.03 -5.39
C LYS A 30 -11.71 -1.56 -4.98
N PHE A 31 -10.74 -0.91 -5.60
CA PHE A 31 -10.46 0.51 -5.42
C PHE A 31 -10.58 1.28 -6.72
N ILE A 32 -10.91 2.57 -6.62
CA ILE A 32 -10.76 3.53 -7.71
C ILE A 32 -9.75 4.58 -7.27
N PHE A 33 -8.62 4.69 -7.94
CA PHE A 33 -7.54 5.59 -7.53
C PHE A 33 -7.37 6.76 -8.51
N PHE A 34 -7.15 7.96 -7.98
CA PHE A 34 -6.92 9.19 -8.74
C PHE A 34 -5.46 9.64 -8.60
N PRO A 35 -4.55 9.31 -9.54
CA PRO A 35 -3.14 9.70 -9.45
C PRO A 35 -2.90 11.22 -9.58
N GLY A 36 -3.91 11.93 -10.10
CA GLY A 36 -3.84 13.36 -10.40
C GLY A 36 -3.11 13.65 -11.73
N GLY A 37 -3.28 14.88 -12.21
CA GLY A 37 -2.63 15.37 -13.44
C GLY A 37 -3.10 14.66 -14.71
N PRO A 38 -2.47 14.99 -15.85
CA PRO A 38 -2.67 14.25 -17.09
C PRO A 38 -1.98 12.88 -17.01
N GLU A 39 -2.53 11.91 -17.74
CA GLU A 39 -1.90 10.62 -17.94
C GLU A 39 -0.51 10.80 -18.59
N GLY A 40 0.50 10.08 -18.10
CA GLY A 40 1.89 10.24 -18.53
C GLY A 40 2.60 11.52 -18.04
N GLY A 41 1.94 12.37 -17.26
CA GLY A 41 2.57 13.53 -16.64
C GLY A 41 3.62 13.12 -15.58
N PRO A 42 4.66 13.93 -15.33
CA PRO A 42 5.79 13.55 -14.47
C PRO A 42 5.37 13.27 -13.02
N PHE A 43 4.40 14.02 -12.49
CA PHE A 43 3.85 13.79 -11.15
C PHE A 43 2.95 12.55 -11.13
N GLY A 44 1.90 12.53 -11.97
CA GLY A 44 0.90 11.46 -11.97
C GLY A 44 1.50 10.07 -12.24
N THR A 45 2.55 10.00 -13.06
CA THR A 45 3.25 8.74 -13.36
C THR A 45 3.92 8.13 -12.13
N ILE A 46 4.56 8.95 -11.27
CA ILE A 46 5.21 8.45 -10.05
C ILE A 46 4.16 7.89 -9.08
N VAL A 47 3.06 8.63 -8.89
CA VAL A 47 1.96 8.23 -8.01
C VAL A 47 1.27 6.97 -8.54
N TYR A 48 0.99 6.91 -9.84
CA TYR A 48 0.43 5.75 -10.52
C TYR A 48 1.31 4.51 -10.36
N ASN A 49 2.61 4.61 -10.63
CA ASN A 49 3.53 3.46 -10.53
C ASN A 49 3.60 2.91 -9.09
N GLY A 50 3.55 3.79 -8.08
CA GLY A 50 3.46 3.35 -6.68
C GLY A 50 2.16 2.60 -6.39
N ALA A 51 1.03 3.08 -6.91
CA ALA A 51 -0.26 2.43 -6.75
C ALA A 51 -0.35 1.09 -7.50
N VAL A 52 0.26 0.97 -8.69
CA VAL A 52 0.38 -0.30 -9.42
C VAL A 52 1.24 -1.29 -8.64
N ALA A 53 2.42 -0.89 -8.17
CA ALA A 53 3.28 -1.77 -7.38
C ALA A 53 2.58 -2.23 -6.09
N ALA A 54 1.78 -1.36 -5.45
CA ALA A 54 0.96 -1.75 -4.31
C ALA A 54 -0.10 -2.78 -4.70
N ALA A 55 -0.86 -2.55 -5.79
CA ALA A 55 -1.87 -3.48 -6.26
C ALA A 55 -1.28 -4.85 -6.65
N GLU A 56 -0.12 -4.87 -7.30
CA GLU A 56 0.63 -6.10 -7.63
C GLU A 56 1.08 -6.86 -6.38
N HIS A 57 1.50 -6.14 -5.33
CA HIS A 57 1.95 -6.75 -4.08
C HIS A 57 0.79 -7.27 -3.23
N THR A 58 -0.34 -6.58 -3.20
CA THR A 58 -1.49 -6.94 -2.35
C THR A 58 -2.51 -7.84 -3.05
N GLY A 59 -2.60 -7.79 -4.38
CA GLY A 59 -3.65 -8.44 -5.16
C GLY A 59 -4.96 -7.66 -5.24
N CYS A 60 -5.04 -6.44 -4.68
CA CYS A 60 -6.25 -5.61 -4.81
C CYS A 60 -6.55 -5.31 -6.30
N HIS A 61 -7.84 -5.22 -6.64
CA HIS A 61 -8.24 -4.70 -7.94
C HIS A 61 -8.33 -3.17 -7.87
N VAL A 62 -7.64 -2.47 -8.78
CA VAL A 62 -7.61 -1.00 -8.79
C VAL A 62 -7.87 -0.47 -10.20
N ASP A 63 -8.89 0.38 -10.33
CA ASP A 63 -9.14 1.16 -11.54
C ASP A 63 -8.52 2.56 -11.38
N TYR A 64 -7.93 3.13 -12.44
CA TYR A 64 -7.19 4.38 -12.39
C TYR A 64 -7.84 5.47 -13.25
N TYR A 65 -8.04 6.66 -12.68
CA TYR A 65 -8.71 7.77 -13.35
C TYR A 65 -7.86 9.04 -13.30
N TRP A 66 -7.72 9.72 -14.44
CA TRP A 66 -7.00 10.98 -14.57
C TRP A 66 -7.97 12.14 -14.74
N SER A 67 -7.90 13.10 -13.82
CA SER A 67 -8.72 14.31 -13.85
C SER A 67 -8.06 15.48 -14.59
N GLN A 68 -6.80 15.34 -15.00
CA GLN A 68 -6.02 16.41 -15.63
C GLN A 68 -5.90 17.68 -14.75
N TRP A 69 -5.88 17.50 -13.42
CA TRP A 69 -5.95 18.59 -12.43
C TRP A 69 -7.16 19.52 -12.57
N ASN A 70 -8.19 19.06 -13.28
CA ASN A 70 -9.43 19.80 -13.44
C ASN A 70 -10.44 19.36 -12.38
N SER A 71 -10.85 20.28 -11.53
CA SER A 71 -11.77 20.01 -10.42
C SER A 71 -13.17 19.61 -10.90
N GLU A 72 -13.66 20.13 -12.03
CA GLU A 72 -14.97 19.77 -12.57
C GLU A 72 -14.96 18.33 -13.08
N ILE A 73 -13.89 17.93 -13.79
CA ILE A 73 -13.67 16.55 -14.22
C ILE A 73 -13.58 15.63 -13.00
N MET A 74 -12.81 16.03 -11.98
CA MET A 74 -12.67 15.25 -10.74
C MET A 74 -14.03 15.05 -10.05
N ILE A 75 -14.82 16.11 -9.87
CA ILE A 75 -16.15 15.99 -9.22
C ILE A 75 -17.08 15.09 -10.02
N LYS A 76 -17.05 15.17 -11.37
CA LYS A 76 -17.85 14.29 -12.23
C LYS A 76 -17.42 12.83 -12.07
N GLN A 77 -16.12 12.55 -12.26
CA GLN A 77 -15.56 11.21 -12.14
C GLN A 77 -15.73 10.64 -10.73
N PHE A 78 -15.65 11.45 -9.68
CA PHE A 78 -15.86 11.01 -8.30
C PHE A 78 -17.31 10.54 -8.07
N LYS A 79 -18.31 11.26 -8.61
CA LYS A 79 -19.71 10.81 -8.55
C LYS A 79 -19.91 9.49 -9.29
N GLU A 80 -19.29 9.34 -10.46
CA GLU A 80 -19.29 8.09 -11.23
C GLU A 80 -18.61 6.96 -10.45
N ALA A 81 -17.47 7.24 -9.81
CA ALA A 81 -16.72 6.30 -8.97
C ALA A 81 -17.55 5.81 -7.78
N VAL A 82 -18.23 6.72 -7.06
CA VAL A 82 -19.15 6.35 -5.97
C VAL A 82 -20.29 5.46 -6.46
N ALA A 83 -20.81 5.72 -7.67
CA ALA A 83 -21.89 4.92 -8.26
C ALA A 83 -21.44 3.50 -8.64
N LEU A 84 -20.14 3.27 -8.85
CA LEU A 84 -19.56 1.94 -9.06
C LEU A 84 -19.40 1.14 -7.75
N GLN A 85 -19.67 1.76 -6.60
CA GLN A 85 -19.62 1.14 -5.26
C GLN A 85 -18.30 0.38 -4.98
N PRO A 86 -17.11 0.99 -5.18
CA PRO A 86 -15.85 0.35 -4.79
C PRO A 86 -15.77 0.26 -3.25
N ASP A 87 -14.87 -0.60 -2.76
CA ASP A 87 -14.54 -0.68 -1.34
C ASP A 87 -13.74 0.57 -0.87
N GLY A 88 -13.10 1.29 -1.79
CA GLY A 88 -12.43 2.56 -1.51
C GLY A 88 -12.15 3.42 -2.75
N ILE A 89 -11.99 4.73 -2.52
CA ILE A 89 -11.59 5.74 -3.50
C ILE A 89 -10.39 6.51 -2.96
#